data_AF-A0A0Q4H4L6-F1
#
_entry.id   AF-A0A0Q4H4L6-F1
#
_cell.length_a   1.000
_cell.length_b   1.000
_cell.length_c   1.000
_cell.angle_alpha   90.00
_cell.angle_beta   90.00
_cell.angle_gamma   90.00
#
_symmetry.space_group_name_H-M   'P 1'
#
loop_
_entity.id
_entity.type
_entity.pdbx_description
1 polymer ?
#
loop_
_entity_poly.entity_id
_entity_poly.type
_entity_poly.pdbx_seq_one_letter_code
_entity_poly.pdbx_strand_id
1 'polypeptide(L)'
;MSLRRGIVRRRRTHATRTQSGTGHGRAPNPNGRGLSRRALGFGAAGVLVLCAMGATAGVHAAGGDDASPAVILAKVLGTDRADDGDIGTDASGVRQIDGGAADADGDSGSDPAPTQPPPATPAPPAEATPTPAPDPDGAPVVPGPPDEPLDPSDPMSPEYNPYVTVGDPAFVSDAEKSAWLGREAIVRSCMADAGFEYLDWQWWLGGSPEPLGLSGDEAIAWSTALRGSPETDDGCRAQAQRQAEAAEAAGTPLSAPVPPLPGPEVPTARENWLEFQSAVRSCMTELGLDYGYWEYWNPAYDSPDGSPAMPSGLSDEQIAAWNLAAFGDTSDTNAGGGCWSTGLGASGYRTFD
;
A
#
# COMPACT_ATOMS: atom_id res chain seq x y z
N MET A 1 -1.46 -46.76 25.92
CA MET A 1 -1.24 -45.77 26.99
C MET A 1 -1.97 -44.50 26.60
N SER A 2 -3.01 -44.14 27.35
CA SER A 2 -3.99 -43.09 27.00
C SER A 2 -3.76 -41.88 27.90
N LEU A 3 -3.40 -40.73 27.33
CA LEU A 3 -3.16 -39.48 28.06
C LEU A 3 -4.31 -38.51 27.80
N ARG A 4 -5.22 -38.44 28.78
CA ARG A 4 -6.25 -37.39 28.91
C ARG A 4 -5.58 -36.07 29.29
N ARG A 5 -5.69 -35.03 28.45
CA ARG A 5 -5.40 -33.64 28.85
C ARG A 5 -6.68 -33.01 29.38
N GLY A 6 -6.65 -32.63 30.66
CA GLY A 6 -7.72 -31.91 31.33
C GLY A 6 -7.67 -30.41 31.04
N ILE A 7 -8.82 -29.84 30.68
CA ILE A 7 -9.04 -28.41 30.48
C ILE A 7 -9.35 -27.78 31.84
N VAL A 8 -8.52 -26.85 32.29
CA VAL A 8 -8.78 -26.05 33.51
C VAL A 8 -9.36 -24.70 33.09
N ARG A 9 -10.67 -24.51 33.28
CA ARG A 9 -11.34 -23.20 33.18
C ARG A 9 -10.99 -22.36 34.41
N ARG A 10 -10.28 -21.25 34.25
CA ARG A 10 -10.16 -20.21 35.29
C ARG A 10 -11.34 -19.24 35.19
N ARG A 11 -12.18 -19.22 36.24
CA ARG A 11 -13.09 -18.12 36.57
C ARG A 11 -12.27 -16.86 36.88
N ARG A 12 -12.49 -15.75 36.18
CA ARG A 12 -12.19 -14.41 36.72
C ARG A 12 -13.47 -13.81 37.29
N THR A 13 -13.39 -13.45 38.56
CA THR A 13 -14.39 -12.78 39.37
C THR A 13 -14.47 -11.30 39.04
N HIS A 14 -15.68 -10.79 38.85
CA HIS A 14 -16.00 -9.37 38.86
C HIS A 14 -15.64 -8.72 40.20
N ALA A 15 -15.02 -7.55 40.14
CA ALA A 15 -14.92 -6.63 41.27
C ALA A 15 -15.51 -5.27 40.85
N THR A 16 -16.72 -5.01 41.33
CA THR A 16 -17.38 -3.70 41.36
C THR A 16 -16.82 -2.89 42.52
N ARG A 17 -16.35 -1.66 42.29
CA ARG A 17 -16.37 -0.62 43.34
C ARG A 17 -16.38 0.79 42.75
N THR A 18 -17.49 1.47 42.98
CA THR A 18 -17.72 2.91 42.88
C THR A 18 -17.00 3.67 43.99
N GLN A 19 -16.52 4.89 43.71
CA GLN A 19 -16.62 5.98 44.69
C GLN A 19 -16.67 7.36 44.00
N SER A 20 -17.84 7.99 44.12
CA SER A 20 -18.06 9.41 43.88
C SER A 20 -17.28 10.26 44.88
N GLY A 21 -16.67 11.35 44.40
CA GLY A 21 -16.05 12.38 45.21
C GLY A 21 -16.27 13.75 44.61
N THR A 22 -17.42 14.36 44.91
CA THR A 22 -17.71 15.78 44.70
C THR A 22 -17.02 16.62 45.79
N GLY A 23 -16.19 17.58 45.40
CA GLY A 23 -15.59 18.55 46.31
C GLY A 23 -15.43 19.92 45.64
N HIS A 24 -16.31 20.86 45.97
CA HIS A 24 -16.21 22.27 45.63
C HIS A 24 -15.09 22.98 46.42
N GLY A 25 -14.37 23.90 45.76
CA GLY A 25 -13.39 24.79 46.39
C GLY A 25 -13.07 26.01 45.51
N ARG A 26 -13.61 27.16 45.90
CA ARG A 26 -13.72 28.44 45.20
C ARG A 26 -12.45 29.32 45.28
N ALA A 27 -11.93 29.72 44.10
CA ALA A 27 -11.46 31.06 43.67
C ALA A 27 -10.32 31.81 44.45
N PRO A 28 -9.92 33.04 44.04
CA PRO A 28 -8.83 33.31 43.09
C PRO A 28 -7.73 34.24 43.69
N ASN A 29 -6.59 34.41 43.02
CA ASN A 29 -5.73 35.56 43.31
C ASN A 29 -5.03 36.13 42.05
N PRO A 30 -5.15 37.43 41.77
CA PRO A 30 -4.54 38.12 40.64
C PRO A 30 -3.20 38.78 41.02
N ASN A 31 -2.52 39.28 40.00
CA ASN A 31 -1.39 40.24 40.03
C ASN A 31 0.03 39.69 40.20
N GLY A 32 0.74 39.69 39.08
CA GLY A 32 2.20 39.75 39.01
C GLY A 32 2.65 40.40 37.70
N ARG A 33 2.50 41.73 37.61
CA ARG A 33 3.15 42.53 36.55
C ARG A 33 4.65 42.58 36.80
N GLY A 34 5.44 42.34 35.76
CA GLY A 34 6.89 42.57 35.76
C GLY A 34 7.41 42.74 34.33
N LEU A 35 7.20 43.93 33.75
CA LEU A 35 7.90 44.40 32.56
C LEU A 35 9.29 44.90 32.98
N SER A 36 10.35 44.39 32.34
CA SER A 36 11.62 45.10 32.20
C SER A 36 12.32 44.69 30.91
N ARG A 37 12.42 45.66 30.00
CA ARG A 37 13.25 45.65 28.79
C ARG A 37 14.70 46.01 29.13
N ARG A 38 15.66 45.34 28.49
CA ARG A 38 16.96 45.83 27.95
C ARG A 38 17.68 44.59 27.37
N ALA A 39 17.68 44.37 26.06
CA ALA A 39 18.51 45.00 25.00
C ALA A 39 19.96 44.49 24.95
N LEU A 40 20.26 43.87 23.79
CA LEU A 40 21.54 43.75 23.09
C LEU A 40 22.64 42.80 23.63
N GLY A 41 22.73 41.67 22.93
CA GLY A 41 23.96 40.88 22.77
C GLY A 41 23.91 40.16 21.42
N PHE A 42 24.41 40.80 20.37
CA PHE A 42 24.68 40.16 19.08
C PHE A 42 25.84 39.18 19.26
N GLY A 43 25.64 37.91 18.91
CA GLY A 43 26.74 36.96 18.80
C GLY A 43 26.29 35.50 18.72
N ALA A 44 26.60 34.85 17.60
CA ALA A 44 26.64 33.39 17.41
C ALA A 44 25.31 32.61 17.27
N ALA A 45 24.37 33.09 16.46
CA ALA A 45 23.17 32.33 16.06
C ALA A 45 23.16 31.96 14.56
N GLY A 46 24.29 31.47 14.02
CA GLY A 46 24.44 31.14 12.60
C GLY A 46 24.71 29.68 12.25
N VAL A 47 24.95 28.80 13.23
CA VAL A 47 25.43 27.41 12.95
C VAL A 47 24.55 26.32 13.57
N LEU A 48 23.61 26.64 14.48
CA LEU A 48 22.73 25.65 15.11
C LEU A 48 21.37 25.46 14.41
N VAL A 49 21.04 26.27 13.40
CA VAL A 49 19.78 26.12 12.64
C VAL A 49 19.92 25.10 11.50
N LEU A 50 21.14 24.78 11.05
CA LEU A 50 21.34 23.77 9.98
C LEU A 50 21.37 22.31 10.49
N CYS A 51 21.64 22.06 11.78
CA CYS A 51 21.57 20.71 12.34
C CYS A 51 20.15 20.29 12.75
N ALA A 52 19.22 21.24 12.90
CA ALA A 52 17.82 20.94 13.24
C ALA A 52 16.97 20.58 12.02
N MET A 53 17.34 21.02 10.81
CA MET A 53 16.63 20.65 9.56
C MET A 53 17.02 19.26 9.01
N GLY A 54 18.15 18.70 9.47
CA GLY A 54 18.55 17.32 9.12
C GLY A 54 17.77 16.24 9.89
N ALA A 55 17.09 16.60 10.98
CA ALA A 55 16.30 15.66 11.78
C ALA A 55 14.84 15.54 11.28
N THR A 56 14.27 16.59 10.69
CA THR A 56 12.87 16.58 10.21
C THR A 56 12.68 15.88 8.86
N ALA A 57 13.73 15.78 8.03
CA ALA A 57 13.67 15.01 6.78
C ALA A 57 13.74 13.49 7.01
N GLY A 58 14.36 13.03 8.11
CA GLY A 58 14.43 11.60 8.46
C GLY A 58 13.14 11.04 9.07
N VAL A 59 12.23 11.88 9.54
CA VAL A 59 10.95 11.44 10.13
C VAL A 59 9.90 11.15 9.05
N HIS A 60 9.97 11.81 7.89
CA HIS A 60 9.07 11.52 6.77
C HIS A 60 9.50 10.29 5.94
N ALA A 61 10.81 9.99 5.84
CA ALA A 61 11.27 8.75 5.22
C ALA A 61 10.97 7.48 6.05
N ALA A 62 10.61 7.65 7.33
CA ALA A 62 10.30 6.56 8.25
C ALA A 62 8.84 6.07 8.16
N GLY A 63 7.94 6.87 7.56
CA GLY A 63 6.61 6.44 7.13
C GLY A 63 6.69 6.16 5.64
N GLY A 64 6.95 4.91 5.25
CA GLY A 64 7.14 4.48 3.85
C GLY A 64 5.90 4.59 2.95
N ASP A 65 5.02 5.55 3.19
CA ASP A 65 3.72 5.68 2.53
C ASP A 65 3.82 6.55 1.25
N ASP A 66 4.75 7.51 1.16
CA ASP A 66 4.88 8.45 0.01
C ASP A 66 5.56 7.86 -1.24
N ALA A 67 6.23 6.71 -1.12
CA ALA A 67 6.87 5.99 -2.23
C ALA A 67 6.22 4.62 -2.48
N SER A 68 4.99 4.43 -1.98
CA SER A 68 4.26 3.19 -2.14
C SER A 68 3.78 3.00 -3.59
N PRO A 69 3.80 1.77 -4.12
CA PRO A 69 3.16 1.46 -5.39
C PRO A 69 1.64 1.74 -5.43
N ALA A 70 0.95 1.95 -4.30
CA ALA A 70 -0.43 2.47 -4.31
C ALA A 70 -0.52 3.87 -4.92
N VAL A 71 0.48 4.74 -4.72
CA VAL A 71 0.58 6.04 -5.42
C VAL A 71 0.81 5.84 -6.91
N ILE A 72 1.49 4.74 -7.30
CA ILE A 72 1.68 4.36 -8.71
C ILE A 72 0.38 3.83 -9.31
N LEU A 73 -0.39 3.02 -8.57
CA LEU A 73 -1.73 2.56 -8.97
C LEU A 73 -2.72 3.72 -9.10
N ALA A 74 -2.73 4.69 -8.19
CA ALA A 74 -3.55 5.90 -8.28
C ALA A 74 -3.22 6.72 -9.54
N LYS A 75 -1.93 6.85 -9.87
CA LYS A 75 -1.48 7.46 -11.13
C LYS A 75 -1.89 6.66 -12.37
N VAL A 76 -1.78 5.33 -12.33
CA VAL A 76 -2.16 4.42 -13.43
C VAL A 76 -3.67 4.41 -13.66
N LEU A 77 -4.47 4.50 -12.61
CA LEU A 77 -5.93 4.55 -12.65
C LEU A 77 -6.47 5.97 -12.94
N GLY A 78 -5.60 6.98 -13.05
CA GLY A 78 -5.96 8.35 -13.43
C GLY A 78 -6.80 9.10 -12.41
N THR A 79 -6.75 8.71 -11.12
CA THR A 79 -7.53 9.36 -10.05
C THR A 79 -6.92 10.67 -9.56
N ASP A 80 -5.68 10.99 -9.95
CA ASP A 80 -4.95 12.20 -9.53
C ASP A 80 -5.26 13.44 -10.38
N ARG A 81 -6.52 13.91 -10.34
CA ARG A 81 -6.80 15.35 -10.49
C ARG A 81 -7.16 15.93 -9.13
N ALA A 82 -6.17 16.05 -8.25
CA ALA A 82 -6.27 16.85 -7.04
C ALA A 82 -5.38 18.10 -7.20
N ASP A 83 -5.97 19.28 -7.04
CA ASP A 83 -5.31 20.58 -7.08
C ASP A 83 -4.24 20.70 -5.97
N ASP A 84 -3.13 21.38 -6.31
CA ASP A 84 -2.01 21.71 -5.42
C ASP A 84 -2.48 22.33 -4.09
N GLY A 85 -2.36 21.63 -2.95
CA GLY A 85 -2.61 22.30 -1.67
C GLY A 85 -2.62 21.55 -0.34
N ASP A 86 -2.71 20.22 -0.29
CA ASP A 86 -2.68 19.46 0.99
C ASP A 86 -2.09 18.07 0.74
N ILE A 87 -0.81 17.85 1.09
CA ILE A 87 -0.15 16.54 0.98
C ILE A 87 0.17 16.06 2.39
N GLY A 88 -0.69 15.16 2.88
CA GLY A 88 -0.57 14.49 4.17
C GLY A 88 -1.71 13.50 4.38
N THR A 89 -1.42 12.22 4.14
CA THR A 89 -2.07 11.04 4.74
C THR A 89 -3.58 10.85 4.54
N ASP A 90 -3.98 10.30 3.39
CA ASP A 90 -4.98 9.24 3.25
C ASP A 90 -5.10 8.75 1.80
N ALA A 91 -4.54 7.58 1.47
CA ALA A 91 -4.85 6.87 0.23
C ALA A 91 -6.25 6.20 0.24
N SER A 92 -7.17 6.69 1.08
CA SER A 92 -8.60 6.34 1.02
C SER A 92 -9.35 7.46 0.32
N GLY A 93 -9.10 7.61 -0.99
CA GLY A 93 -9.84 8.53 -1.85
C GLY A 93 -11.31 8.12 -2.01
N VAL A 94 -12.14 8.34 -0.98
CA VAL A 94 -13.60 8.37 -1.08
C VAL A 94 -14.14 9.46 -0.15
N ARG A 95 -14.31 10.68 -0.67
CA ARG A 95 -15.28 11.61 -0.07
C ARG A 95 -16.67 11.24 -0.59
N GLN A 96 -17.60 11.00 0.32
CA GLN A 96 -19.03 11.01 0.01
C GLN A 96 -19.38 12.36 -0.63
N ILE A 97 -19.99 12.32 -1.81
CA ILE A 97 -20.68 13.49 -2.37
C ILE A 97 -21.88 13.73 -1.46
N ASP A 98 -21.88 14.87 -0.76
CA ASP A 98 -22.99 15.34 0.06
C ASP A 98 -24.30 15.28 -0.73
N GLY A 99 -25.28 14.64 -0.10
CA GLY A 99 -26.61 14.39 -0.63
C GLY A 99 -27.38 15.67 -0.93
N GLY A 100 -27.65 15.90 -2.22
CA GLY A 100 -28.71 16.78 -2.67
C GLY A 100 -30.06 16.09 -2.47
N ALA A 101 -30.86 16.64 -1.56
CA ALA A 101 -32.25 16.29 -1.37
C ALA A 101 -33.05 16.44 -2.66
N ALA A 102 -33.73 15.38 -3.08
CA ALA A 102 -34.84 15.45 -4.00
C ALA A 102 -35.94 14.51 -3.49
N ASP A 103 -37.05 15.13 -3.07
CA ASP A 103 -38.32 14.50 -2.79
C ASP A 103 -38.83 13.75 -4.02
N ALA A 104 -39.26 12.50 -3.82
CA ALA A 104 -40.22 11.85 -4.72
C ALA A 104 -41.01 10.78 -3.96
N ASP A 105 -42.23 11.16 -3.58
CA ASP A 105 -43.33 10.25 -3.29
C ASP A 105 -43.61 9.30 -4.47
N GLY A 106 -43.98 8.06 -4.15
CA GLY A 106 -45.02 7.36 -4.91
C GLY A 106 -44.64 6.05 -5.61
N ASP A 107 -45.23 4.98 -5.07
CA ASP A 107 -46.08 4.02 -5.79
C ASP A 107 -45.60 2.56 -5.95
N SER A 108 -46.37 1.71 -5.27
CA SER A 108 -46.80 0.33 -5.52
C SER A 108 -46.09 -0.57 -6.55
N GLY A 109 -45.49 -1.64 -6.02
CA GLY A 109 -45.88 -3.03 -6.29
C GLY A 109 -45.69 -3.62 -7.68
N SER A 110 -44.87 -4.68 -7.78
CA SER A 110 -45.17 -5.92 -8.53
C SER A 110 -44.12 -7.00 -8.26
N ASP A 111 -44.57 -8.19 -7.89
CA ASP A 111 -43.76 -9.42 -7.81
C ASP A 111 -43.21 -9.83 -9.19
N PRO A 112 -41.97 -10.31 -9.30
CA PRO A 112 -41.49 -10.93 -10.53
C PRO A 112 -41.96 -12.39 -10.63
N ALA A 113 -42.63 -12.71 -11.75
CA ALA A 113 -42.94 -14.07 -12.17
C ALA A 113 -41.65 -14.82 -12.59
N PRO A 114 -41.61 -16.17 -12.48
CA PRO A 114 -40.44 -16.95 -12.86
C PRO A 114 -40.28 -17.02 -14.39
N THR A 115 -39.11 -16.58 -14.86
CA THR A 115 -38.67 -16.61 -16.26
C THR A 115 -38.40 -18.05 -16.71
N GLN A 116 -39.07 -18.50 -17.77
CA GLN A 116 -38.73 -19.75 -18.47
C GLN A 116 -37.42 -19.60 -19.26
N PRO A 117 -36.59 -20.65 -19.34
CA PRO A 117 -35.40 -20.65 -20.19
C PRO A 117 -35.78 -20.72 -21.69
N PRO A 118 -35.04 -20.03 -22.57
CA PRO A 118 -35.28 -20.09 -24.01
C PRO A 118 -34.84 -21.45 -24.60
N PRO A 119 -35.43 -21.88 -25.74
CA PRO A 119 -35.04 -23.11 -26.43
C PRO A 119 -33.66 -22.97 -27.08
N ALA A 120 -32.90 -24.06 -27.05
CA ALA A 120 -31.56 -24.15 -27.63
C ALA A 120 -31.57 -23.95 -29.16
N THR A 121 -30.74 -23.01 -29.61
CA THR A 121 -30.42 -22.78 -31.03
C THR A 121 -29.54 -23.92 -31.57
N PRO A 122 -29.81 -24.47 -32.77
CA PRO A 122 -28.95 -25.47 -33.40
C PRO A 122 -27.58 -24.89 -33.77
N ALA A 123 -26.53 -25.68 -33.58
CA ALA A 123 -25.15 -25.33 -33.92
C ALA A 123 -24.97 -25.16 -35.46
N PRO A 124 -24.24 -24.12 -35.92
CA PRO A 124 -23.84 -23.99 -37.31
C PRO A 124 -22.77 -25.05 -37.69
N PRO A 125 -22.68 -25.42 -38.98
CA PRO A 125 -21.69 -26.37 -39.47
C PRO A 125 -20.27 -25.80 -39.36
N ALA A 126 -19.32 -26.68 -39.05
CA ALA A 126 -17.90 -26.36 -38.91
C ALA A 126 -17.33 -25.72 -40.19
N GLU A 127 -16.82 -24.49 -40.04
CA GLU A 127 -16.03 -23.82 -41.08
C GLU A 127 -14.67 -24.52 -41.26
N ALA A 128 -14.28 -24.66 -42.52
CA ALA A 128 -13.00 -25.22 -42.91
C ALA A 128 -11.85 -24.31 -42.48
N THR A 129 -10.83 -24.91 -41.86
CA THR A 129 -9.61 -24.23 -41.43
C THR A 129 -8.86 -23.67 -42.65
N PRO A 130 -8.63 -22.35 -42.75
CA PRO A 130 -7.78 -21.80 -43.80
C PRO A 130 -6.31 -22.19 -43.56
N THR A 131 -5.65 -22.64 -44.62
CA THR A 131 -4.20 -22.89 -44.66
C THR A 131 -3.45 -21.56 -44.44
N PRO A 132 -2.41 -21.51 -43.58
CA PRO A 132 -1.65 -20.28 -43.36
C PRO A 132 -0.91 -19.88 -44.64
N ALA A 133 -1.10 -18.64 -45.07
CA ALA A 133 -0.26 -18.02 -46.08
C ALA A 133 1.13 -17.73 -45.47
N PRO A 134 2.22 -17.84 -46.25
CA PRO A 134 3.55 -17.42 -45.80
C PRO A 134 3.56 -15.90 -45.59
N ASP A 135 3.90 -15.49 -44.36
CA ASP A 135 3.93 -14.11 -43.91
C ASP A 135 5.09 -13.35 -44.59
N PRO A 136 4.81 -12.34 -45.44
CA PRO A 136 5.84 -11.60 -46.15
C PRO A 136 5.88 -10.16 -45.64
N ASP A 137 6.13 -9.92 -44.36
CA ASP A 137 6.61 -8.60 -43.90
C ASP A 137 7.19 -8.71 -42.49
N GLY A 138 8.40 -8.17 -42.33
CA GLY A 138 9.14 -8.20 -41.07
C GLY A 138 8.41 -7.43 -39.98
N ALA A 139 7.79 -8.15 -39.06
CA ALA A 139 7.35 -7.57 -37.79
C ALA A 139 8.53 -6.87 -37.11
N PRO A 140 8.34 -5.66 -36.55
CA PRO A 140 9.38 -5.01 -35.77
C PRO A 140 9.78 -5.95 -34.64
N VAL A 141 11.05 -6.36 -34.64
CA VAL A 141 11.65 -7.11 -33.53
C VAL A 141 11.60 -6.18 -32.33
N VAL A 142 10.62 -6.39 -31.46
CA VAL A 142 10.65 -5.82 -30.11
C VAL A 142 11.95 -6.33 -29.49
N PRO A 143 12.89 -5.45 -29.10
CA PRO A 143 14.14 -5.89 -28.52
C PRO A 143 13.83 -6.78 -27.30
N GLY A 144 14.28 -8.03 -27.35
CA GLY A 144 14.28 -8.89 -26.18
C GLY A 144 15.18 -8.31 -25.08
N PRO A 145 15.01 -8.74 -23.83
CA PRO A 145 15.91 -8.33 -22.74
C PRO A 145 17.38 -8.67 -23.09
N PRO A 146 18.36 -7.85 -22.68
CA PRO A 146 19.78 -8.08 -22.96
C PRO A 146 20.29 -9.40 -22.36
N ASP A 147 21.20 -10.09 -23.07
CA ASP A 147 21.74 -11.42 -22.69
C ASP A 147 22.91 -11.38 -21.68
N GLU A 148 23.49 -10.21 -21.36
CA GLU A 148 24.58 -10.08 -20.38
C GLU A 148 24.04 -9.86 -18.95
N PRO A 149 24.64 -10.47 -17.90
CA PRO A 149 24.26 -10.19 -16.52
C PRO A 149 24.43 -8.70 -16.23
N LEU A 150 23.32 -8.02 -15.96
CA LEU A 150 23.33 -6.61 -15.61
C LEU A 150 24.01 -6.45 -14.24
N ASP A 151 24.82 -5.41 -14.10
CA ASP A 151 25.39 -5.04 -12.81
C ASP A 151 24.22 -4.82 -11.83
N PRO A 152 24.19 -5.45 -10.64
CA PRO A 152 23.11 -5.25 -9.67
C PRO A 152 23.02 -3.80 -9.17
N SER A 153 24.06 -2.98 -9.39
CA SER A 153 24.05 -1.54 -9.15
C SER A 153 23.56 -0.70 -10.33
N ASP A 154 23.28 -1.31 -11.49
CA ASP A 154 22.64 -0.64 -12.62
C ASP A 154 21.17 -0.33 -12.26
N PRO A 155 20.72 0.94 -12.29
CA PRO A 155 19.34 1.31 -12.05
C PRO A 155 18.32 0.66 -12.99
N MET A 156 18.75 0.02 -14.07
CA MET A 156 17.92 -0.77 -15.00
C MET A 156 17.90 -2.26 -14.70
N SER A 157 18.73 -2.74 -13.76
CA SER A 157 18.78 -4.15 -13.40
C SER A 157 17.53 -4.60 -12.63
N PRO A 158 17.01 -5.81 -12.90
CA PRO A 158 16.03 -6.47 -12.03
C PRO A 158 16.55 -6.70 -10.62
N GLU A 159 17.85 -6.81 -10.41
CA GLU A 159 18.43 -7.02 -9.07
C GLU A 159 18.59 -5.71 -8.28
N TYR A 160 18.41 -4.56 -8.95
CA TYR A 160 18.65 -3.27 -8.33
C TYR A 160 17.61 -2.90 -7.28
N ASN A 161 18.11 -2.53 -6.11
CA ASN A 161 17.30 -1.99 -5.04
C ASN A 161 17.96 -0.72 -4.48
N PRO A 162 17.39 0.47 -4.72
CA PRO A 162 18.02 1.74 -4.35
C PRO A 162 18.19 1.86 -2.82
N TYR A 163 17.36 1.19 -2.03
CA TYR A 163 17.38 1.27 -0.57
C TYR A 163 18.54 0.48 0.07
N VAL A 164 19.23 -0.38 -0.69
CA VAL A 164 20.36 -1.19 -0.21
C VAL A 164 21.65 -0.95 -1.00
N THR A 165 21.60 -0.21 -2.11
CA THR A 165 22.78 0.16 -2.91
C THR A 165 23.50 1.36 -2.31
N VAL A 166 24.71 1.15 -1.79
CA VAL A 166 25.53 2.22 -1.19
C VAL A 166 25.84 3.31 -2.23
N GLY A 167 25.48 4.56 -1.92
CA GLY A 167 25.70 5.70 -2.80
C GLY A 167 24.45 6.13 -3.58
N ASP A 168 23.39 5.32 -3.58
CA ASP A 168 22.08 5.74 -4.07
C ASP A 168 21.49 6.84 -3.14
N PRO A 169 20.84 7.89 -3.68
CA PRO A 169 20.18 8.92 -2.88
C PRO A 169 19.09 8.40 -1.91
N ALA A 170 18.46 7.27 -2.22
CA ALA A 170 17.45 6.60 -1.40
C ALA A 170 18.03 5.47 -0.53
N PHE A 171 19.36 5.29 -0.49
CA PHE A 171 20.00 4.29 0.35
C PHE A 171 19.62 4.46 1.82
N VAL A 172 19.17 3.37 2.46
CA VAL A 172 18.82 3.36 3.89
C VAL A 172 19.98 2.76 4.69
N SER A 173 20.52 3.53 5.63
CA SER A 173 21.63 3.09 6.47
C SER A 173 21.20 2.02 7.49
N ASP A 174 22.16 1.23 7.98
CA ASP A 174 21.89 0.21 9.01
C ASP A 174 21.35 0.82 10.31
N ALA A 175 21.74 2.05 10.65
CA ALA A 175 21.21 2.76 11.80
C ALA A 175 19.72 3.09 11.64
N GLU A 176 19.30 3.54 10.46
CA GLU A 176 17.90 3.82 10.14
C GLU A 176 17.07 2.53 10.10
N LYS A 177 17.59 1.46 9.47
CA LYS A 177 16.98 0.13 9.48
C LYS A 177 16.80 -0.38 10.91
N SER A 178 17.83 -0.25 11.74
CA SER A 178 17.81 -0.68 13.13
C SER A 178 16.76 0.08 13.95
N ALA A 179 16.66 1.40 13.77
CA ALA A 179 15.66 2.23 14.45
C ALA A 179 14.23 1.88 14.02
N TRP A 180 14.01 1.68 12.71
CA TRP A 180 12.73 1.26 12.16
C TRP A 180 12.32 -0.12 12.70
N LEU A 181 13.20 -1.12 12.69
CA LEU A 181 12.94 -2.45 13.25
C LEU A 181 12.63 -2.41 14.76
N GLY A 182 13.21 -1.45 15.49
CA GLY A 182 12.87 -1.19 16.89
C GLY A 182 11.41 -0.75 17.07
N ARG A 183 10.88 0.08 16.16
CA ARG A 183 9.45 0.45 16.14
C ARG A 183 8.56 -0.71 15.71
N GLU A 184 8.96 -1.46 14.70
CA GLU A 184 8.19 -2.62 14.21
C GLU A 184 8.05 -3.72 15.25
N ALA A 185 9.04 -3.90 16.13
CA ALA A 185 8.92 -4.83 17.26
C ALA A 185 7.73 -4.46 18.18
N ILE A 186 7.45 -3.15 18.35
CA ILE A 186 6.30 -2.67 19.10
C ILE A 186 5.01 -2.89 18.32
N VAL A 187 5.00 -2.57 17.02
CA VAL A 187 3.84 -2.81 16.14
C VAL A 187 3.44 -4.28 16.20
N ARG A 188 4.41 -5.19 16.05
CA ARG A 188 4.18 -6.64 16.11
C ARG A 188 3.63 -7.09 17.45
N SER A 189 4.16 -6.57 18.56
CA SER A 189 3.62 -6.88 19.89
C SER A 189 2.17 -6.41 20.03
N CYS A 190 1.88 -5.19 19.57
CA CYS A 190 0.53 -4.63 19.61
C CYS A 190 -0.45 -5.43 18.73
N MET A 191 -0.05 -5.80 17.51
CA MET A 191 -0.86 -6.62 16.59
C MET A 191 -1.12 -8.01 17.20
N ALA A 192 -0.11 -8.64 17.80
CA ALA A 192 -0.28 -9.91 18.48
C ALA A 192 -1.22 -9.80 19.69
N ASP A 193 -1.15 -8.72 20.47
CA ASP A 193 -2.07 -8.44 21.58
C ASP A 193 -3.51 -8.20 21.10
N ALA A 194 -3.68 -7.62 19.91
CA ALA A 194 -4.96 -7.46 19.22
C ALA A 194 -5.48 -8.77 18.57
N GLY A 195 -4.68 -9.84 18.58
CA GLY A 195 -5.05 -11.15 18.04
C GLY A 195 -4.78 -11.32 16.54
N PHE A 196 -3.99 -10.43 15.95
CA PHE A 196 -3.61 -10.48 14.54
C PHE A 196 -2.15 -10.95 14.37
N GLU A 197 -1.92 -11.78 13.35
CA GLU A 197 -0.56 -12.09 12.91
C GLU A 197 0.04 -10.90 12.17
N TYR A 198 1.32 -10.63 12.40
CA TYR A 198 2.09 -9.60 11.71
C TYR A 198 3.39 -10.23 11.21
N LEU A 199 3.53 -10.33 9.90
CA LEU A 199 4.67 -11.00 9.29
C LEU A 199 5.96 -10.20 9.50
N ASP A 200 7.08 -10.92 9.57
CA ASP A 200 8.39 -10.28 9.50
C ASP A 200 8.53 -9.58 8.15
N TRP A 201 8.62 -8.25 8.18
CA TRP A 201 8.63 -7.42 6.99
C TRP A 201 9.68 -6.32 7.10
N GLN A 202 10.24 -5.96 5.95
CA GLN A 202 11.26 -4.92 5.79
C GLN A 202 10.86 -4.12 4.54
N TRP A 203 10.33 -2.90 4.72
CA TRP A 203 9.77 -2.13 3.60
C TRP A 203 10.78 -1.88 2.47
N TRP A 204 12.06 -1.75 2.79
CA TRP A 204 13.14 -1.56 1.81
C TRP A 204 13.40 -2.80 0.95
N LEU A 205 12.83 -3.97 1.29
CA LEU A 205 12.87 -5.19 0.46
C LEU A 205 11.54 -5.44 -0.28
N GLY A 206 10.54 -4.56 -0.14
CA GLY A 206 9.19 -4.78 -0.66
C GLY A 206 8.34 -5.70 0.23
N GLY A 207 7.23 -6.20 -0.32
CA GLY A 207 6.31 -7.13 0.35
C GLY A 207 5.26 -6.45 1.23
N SER A 208 4.61 -7.21 2.12
CA SER A 208 3.62 -6.69 3.06
C SER A 208 3.71 -7.44 4.40
N PRO A 209 3.47 -6.78 5.54
CA PRO A 209 3.38 -7.47 6.83
C PRO A 209 2.03 -8.18 7.04
N GLU A 210 1.07 -7.99 6.13
CA GLU A 210 -0.25 -8.62 6.19
C GLU A 210 -0.19 -10.12 5.82
N PRO A 211 -0.81 -11.01 6.62
CA PRO A 211 -0.96 -12.42 6.27
C PRO A 211 -1.65 -12.66 4.92
N LEU A 212 -1.25 -13.72 4.22
CA LEU A 212 -1.92 -14.14 2.99
C LEU A 212 -3.26 -14.83 3.30
N GLY A 213 -4.23 -14.66 2.40
CA GLY A 213 -5.49 -15.41 2.44
C GLY A 213 -6.51 -14.92 3.47
N LEU A 214 -6.36 -13.70 3.99
CA LEU A 214 -7.42 -13.05 4.76
C LEU A 214 -8.64 -12.83 3.88
N SER A 215 -9.83 -13.06 4.44
CA SER A 215 -11.07 -12.55 3.82
C SER A 215 -11.10 -11.02 3.86
N GLY A 216 -11.96 -10.38 3.05
CA GLY A 216 -12.05 -8.92 3.02
C GLY A 216 -12.33 -8.31 4.40
N ASP A 217 -13.25 -8.88 5.17
CA ASP A 217 -13.54 -8.43 6.55
C ASP A 217 -12.34 -8.62 7.50
N GLU A 218 -11.58 -9.71 7.34
CA GLU A 218 -10.38 -9.96 8.14
C GLU A 218 -9.24 -9.00 7.79
N ALA A 219 -9.03 -8.71 6.51
CA ALA A 219 -8.05 -7.73 6.03
C ALA A 219 -8.40 -6.31 6.53
N ILE A 220 -9.68 -5.91 6.48
CA ILE A 220 -10.15 -4.64 7.04
C ILE A 220 -9.90 -4.57 8.55
N ALA A 221 -10.23 -5.63 9.29
CA ALA A 221 -10.01 -5.67 10.74
C ALA A 221 -8.51 -5.63 11.09
N TRP A 222 -7.68 -6.34 10.32
CA TRP A 222 -6.22 -6.32 10.44
C TRP A 222 -5.66 -4.93 10.17
N SER A 223 -6.09 -4.28 9.08
CA SER A 223 -5.64 -2.93 8.70
C SER A 223 -6.08 -1.89 9.73
N THR A 224 -7.31 -2.01 10.25
CA THR A 224 -7.83 -1.15 11.32
C THR A 224 -7.02 -1.31 12.61
N ALA A 225 -6.59 -2.52 12.97
CA ALA A 225 -5.72 -2.72 14.13
C ALA A 225 -4.33 -2.09 13.91
N LEU A 226 -3.79 -2.21 12.71
CA LEU A 226 -2.47 -1.65 12.37
C LEU A 226 -2.47 -0.12 12.37
N ARG A 227 -3.43 0.49 11.66
CA ARG A 227 -3.48 1.93 11.38
C ARG A 227 -4.35 2.71 12.37
N GLY A 228 -5.29 2.04 13.02
CA GLY A 228 -6.31 2.67 13.84
C GLY A 228 -7.51 3.12 13.01
N SER A 229 -8.50 3.72 13.67
CA SER A 229 -9.54 4.47 12.98
C SER A 229 -9.01 5.86 12.61
N PRO A 230 -9.44 6.45 11.48
CA PRO A 230 -9.08 7.82 11.08
C PRO A 230 -9.48 8.87 12.14
N GLU A 231 -10.41 8.55 13.04
CA GLU A 231 -10.86 9.48 14.09
C GLU A 231 -9.98 9.48 15.33
N THR A 232 -9.24 8.40 15.58
CA THR A 232 -8.66 8.12 16.91
C THR A 232 -7.15 8.01 16.93
N ASP A 233 -6.49 7.75 15.79
CA ASP A 233 -5.03 7.54 15.69
C ASP A 233 -4.49 6.61 16.80
N ASP A 234 -5.26 5.56 17.07
CA ASP A 234 -5.04 4.61 18.16
C ASP A 234 -4.51 3.25 17.66
N GLY A 235 -4.14 3.17 16.39
CA GLY A 235 -3.56 1.98 15.79
C GLY A 235 -2.19 1.62 16.36
N CYS A 236 -1.77 0.39 16.08
CA CYS A 236 -0.46 -0.11 16.50
C CYS A 236 0.72 0.72 15.96
N ARG A 237 0.62 1.28 14.75
CA ARG A 237 1.63 2.22 14.21
C ARG A 237 1.74 3.49 15.05
N ALA A 238 0.62 4.11 15.40
CA ALA A 238 0.59 5.32 16.22
C ALA A 238 1.12 5.06 17.64
N GLN A 239 0.80 3.90 18.23
CA GLN A 239 1.39 3.48 19.50
C GLN A 239 2.91 3.30 19.42
N ALA A 240 3.41 2.67 18.36
CA ALA A 240 4.85 2.48 18.15
C ALA A 240 5.58 3.82 17.97
N GLN A 241 4.99 4.75 17.22
CA GLN A 241 5.52 6.09 17.03
C GLN A 241 5.64 6.86 18.36
N ARG A 242 4.57 6.90 19.16
CA ARG A 242 4.61 7.54 20.51
C ARG A 242 5.68 6.94 21.41
N GLN A 243 5.89 5.63 21.35
CA GLN A 243 6.94 4.97 22.13
C GLN A 243 8.34 5.28 21.59
N ALA A 244 8.51 5.40 20.28
CA ALA A 244 9.77 5.81 19.67
C ALA A 244 10.16 7.22 20.13
N GLU A 245 9.23 8.17 20.06
CA GLU A 245 9.44 9.55 20.52
C GLU A 245 9.78 9.61 22.01
N ALA A 246 9.09 8.82 22.84
CA ALA A 246 9.40 8.74 24.28
C ALA A 246 10.80 8.15 24.53
N ALA A 247 11.20 7.15 23.76
CA ALA A 247 12.51 6.51 23.85
C ALA A 247 13.64 7.46 23.41
N GLU A 248 13.42 8.22 22.33
CA GLU A 248 14.31 9.29 21.88
C GLU A 248 14.45 10.41 22.93
N ALA A 249 13.34 10.88 23.49
CA ALA A 249 13.35 11.89 24.56
C ALA A 249 14.08 11.41 25.82
N ALA A 250 14.10 10.09 26.07
CA ALA A 250 14.85 9.48 27.16
C ALA A 250 16.35 9.26 26.84
N GLY A 251 16.80 9.57 25.62
CA GLY A 251 18.18 9.33 25.18
C GLY A 251 18.50 7.86 24.90
N THR A 252 17.47 7.03 24.72
CA THR A 252 17.58 5.58 24.45
C THR A 252 16.69 5.23 23.26
N PRO A 253 17.01 5.68 22.03
CA PRO A 253 16.19 5.42 20.86
C PRO A 253 15.98 3.92 20.66
N LEU A 254 14.79 3.56 20.16
CA LEU A 254 14.48 2.17 19.84
C LEU A 254 15.45 1.65 18.79
N SER A 255 15.85 0.39 18.93
CA SER A 255 16.72 -0.28 17.97
C SER A 255 16.49 -1.78 18.04
N ALA A 256 16.69 -2.43 16.90
CA ALA A 256 16.74 -3.89 16.79
C ALA A 256 17.86 -4.32 15.82
N PRO A 257 18.34 -5.57 15.90
CA PRO A 257 19.32 -6.09 14.95
C PRO A 257 18.78 -6.07 13.52
N VAL A 258 19.58 -5.57 12.58
CA VAL A 258 19.27 -5.62 11.14
C VAL A 258 19.58 -7.03 10.63
N PRO A 259 18.59 -7.77 10.09
CA PRO A 259 18.84 -9.06 9.47
C PRO A 259 19.81 -8.92 8.28
N PRO A 260 20.57 -9.98 7.93
CA PRO A 260 21.31 -9.97 6.68
C PRO A 260 20.34 -9.83 5.50
N LEU A 261 20.81 -9.21 4.41
CA LEU A 261 20.05 -9.19 3.17
C LEU A 261 19.75 -10.63 2.72
N PRO A 262 18.58 -10.88 2.11
CA PRO A 262 18.29 -12.16 1.49
C PRO A 262 19.39 -12.55 0.49
N GLY A 263 19.67 -13.85 0.38
CA GLY A 263 20.56 -14.36 -0.65
C GLY A 263 19.92 -14.26 -2.04
N PRO A 264 20.70 -14.51 -3.11
CA PRO A 264 20.23 -14.44 -4.50
C PRO A 264 19.11 -15.44 -4.83
N GLU A 265 18.84 -16.40 -3.95
CA GLU A 265 17.72 -17.34 -4.07
C GLU A 265 16.35 -16.73 -3.77
N VAL A 266 16.29 -15.54 -3.16
CA VAL A 266 15.05 -14.83 -2.86
C VAL A 266 14.87 -13.71 -3.89
N PRO A 267 13.78 -13.72 -4.67
CA PRO A 267 13.55 -12.69 -5.68
C PRO A 267 13.50 -11.28 -5.10
N THR A 268 14.07 -10.31 -5.81
CA THR A 268 13.95 -8.90 -5.48
C THR A 268 12.54 -8.37 -5.75
N ALA A 269 12.23 -7.17 -5.26
CA ALA A 269 10.97 -6.50 -5.55
C ALA A 269 10.73 -6.30 -7.06
N ARG A 270 11.79 -6.00 -7.83
CA ARG A 270 11.70 -5.80 -9.28
C ARG A 270 11.57 -7.13 -10.02
N GLU A 271 12.22 -8.19 -9.57
CA GLU A 271 12.01 -9.54 -10.13
C GLU A 271 10.58 -10.01 -9.91
N ASN A 272 10.03 -9.84 -8.69
CA ASN A 272 8.62 -10.12 -8.41
C ASN A 272 7.69 -9.27 -9.29
N TRP A 273 8.02 -8.00 -9.54
CA TRP A 273 7.27 -7.15 -10.47
C TRP A 273 7.32 -7.66 -11.92
N LEU A 274 8.46 -8.17 -12.39
CA LEU A 274 8.56 -8.73 -13.73
C LEU A 274 7.73 -10.00 -13.88
N GLU A 275 7.71 -10.86 -12.86
CA GLU A 275 6.82 -12.02 -12.80
C GLU A 275 5.35 -11.59 -12.80
N PHE A 276 5.00 -10.60 -11.98
CA PHE A 276 3.67 -9.97 -11.94
C PHE A 276 3.23 -9.51 -13.34
N GLN A 277 4.04 -8.67 -14.00
CA GLN A 277 3.74 -8.12 -15.32
C GLN A 277 3.64 -9.21 -16.39
N SER A 278 4.46 -10.27 -16.29
CA SER A 278 4.39 -11.41 -17.19
C SER A 278 3.05 -12.14 -17.09
N ALA A 279 2.57 -12.36 -15.87
CA ALA A 279 1.27 -13.01 -15.65
C ALA A 279 0.10 -12.13 -16.13
N VAL A 280 0.15 -10.81 -15.88
CA VAL A 280 -0.86 -9.86 -16.40
C VAL A 280 -0.90 -9.88 -17.93
N ARG A 281 0.27 -9.80 -18.59
CA ARG A 281 0.36 -9.86 -20.05
C ARG A 281 -0.21 -11.16 -20.62
N SER A 282 0.10 -12.29 -19.99
CA SER A 282 -0.43 -13.59 -20.42
C SER A 282 -1.96 -13.60 -20.36
N CYS A 283 -2.54 -13.15 -19.24
CA CYS A 283 -3.99 -13.06 -19.07
C CYS A 283 -4.64 -12.12 -20.12
N MET A 284 -4.07 -10.93 -20.35
CA MET A 284 -4.59 -9.99 -21.34
C MET A 284 -4.53 -10.57 -22.76
N THR A 285 -3.45 -11.28 -23.08
CA THR A 285 -3.28 -11.98 -24.36
C THR A 285 -4.36 -13.05 -24.56
N GLU A 286 -4.69 -13.82 -23.51
CA GLU A 286 -5.77 -14.83 -23.55
C GLU A 286 -7.14 -14.20 -23.79
N LEU A 287 -7.34 -12.95 -23.37
CA LEU A 287 -8.54 -12.15 -23.65
C LEU A 287 -8.51 -11.46 -25.03
N GLY A 288 -7.43 -11.63 -25.80
CA GLY A 288 -7.25 -10.98 -27.10
C GLY A 288 -7.00 -9.46 -27.00
N LEU A 289 -6.48 -9.00 -25.87
CA LEU A 289 -6.16 -7.60 -25.61
C LEU A 289 -4.65 -7.43 -25.48
N ASP A 290 -4.12 -6.40 -26.14
CA ASP A 290 -2.70 -6.06 -26.01
C ASP A 290 -2.43 -5.41 -24.65
N TYR A 291 -1.34 -5.82 -24.02
CA TYR A 291 -0.80 -5.20 -22.80
C TYR A 291 0.68 -4.89 -23.02
N GLY A 292 0.97 -3.60 -23.14
CA GLY A 292 2.30 -3.08 -23.37
C GLY A 292 3.28 -3.47 -22.26
N TYR A 293 4.54 -3.65 -22.64
CA TYR A 293 5.60 -3.79 -21.66
C TYR A 293 5.78 -2.46 -20.92
N TRP A 294 5.74 -2.49 -19.60
CA TRP A 294 6.02 -1.34 -18.75
C TRP A 294 6.64 -1.78 -17.42
N GLU A 295 7.60 -0.98 -16.96
CA GLU A 295 8.27 -1.09 -15.68
C GLU A 295 8.26 0.29 -15.01
N TYR A 296 7.84 0.37 -13.74
CA TYR A 296 7.73 1.65 -13.05
C TYR A 296 9.08 2.36 -12.87
N TRP A 297 10.20 1.65 -12.95
CA TRP A 297 11.55 2.19 -12.82
C TRP A 297 12.18 2.59 -14.16
N ASN A 298 11.55 2.26 -15.28
CA ASN A 298 12.10 2.49 -16.60
C ASN A 298 11.39 3.68 -17.27
N PRO A 299 12.02 4.88 -17.29
CA PRO A 299 11.38 6.09 -17.78
C PRO A 299 11.12 6.06 -19.29
N ALA A 300 11.70 5.10 -20.03
CA ALA A 300 11.38 4.91 -21.45
C ALA A 300 9.91 4.56 -21.70
N TYR A 301 9.22 4.09 -20.65
CA TYR A 301 7.81 3.72 -20.68
C TYR A 301 6.94 4.68 -19.87
N ASP A 302 7.37 5.90 -19.57
CA ASP A 302 6.44 6.89 -19.02
C ASP A 302 5.48 7.36 -20.11
N SER A 303 4.17 7.33 -19.82
CA SER A 303 3.12 7.79 -20.75
C SER A 303 2.39 9.00 -20.17
N PRO A 304 2.26 10.11 -20.91
CA PRO A 304 1.42 11.23 -20.50
C PRO A 304 -0.08 10.95 -20.69
N ASP A 305 -0.44 9.92 -21.44
CA ASP A 305 -1.80 9.67 -21.94
C ASP A 305 -2.50 8.47 -21.25
N GLY A 306 -2.15 8.18 -20.00
CA GLY A 306 -2.78 7.13 -19.19
C GLY A 306 -1.82 6.01 -18.79
N SER A 307 -2.35 4.81 -18.52
CA SER A 307 -1.54 3.64 -18.16
C SER A 307 -0.51 3.34 -19.26
N PRO A 308 0.79 3.27 -18.96
CA PRO A 308 1.77 2.98 -20.00
C PRO A 308 1.73 1.56 -20.57
N ALA A 309 1.00 0.67 -19.88
CA ALA A 309 0.71 -0.66 -20.38
C ALA A 309 -0.47 -0.68 -21.38
N MET A 310 -1.26 0.39 -21.48
CA MET A 310 -2.40 0.44 -22.38
C MET A 310 -1.94 0.85 -23.80
N PRO A 311 -2.36 0.15 -24.87
CA PRO A 311 -2.11 0.56 -26.23
C PRO A 311 -2.64 1.97 -26.53
N SER A 312 -1.93 2.72 -27.36
CA SER A 312 -2.40 4.04 -27.81
C SER A 312 -3.46 3.91 -28.91
N GLY A 313 -4.29 4.95 -29.08
CA GLY A 313 -5.27 5.05 -30.16
C GLY A 313 -6.54 4.21 -29.98
N LEU A 314 -6.78 3.68 -28.78
CA LEU A 314 -8.05 3.03 -28.42
C LEU A 314 -9.19 4.06 -28.35
N SER A 315 -10.41 3.66 -28.76
CA SER A 315 -11.62 4.45 -28.50
C SER A 315 -12.00 4.38 -27.01
N ASP A 316 -12.89 5.27 -26.56
CA ASP A 316 -13.37 5.27 -25.17
C ASP A 316 -13.98 3.92 -24.76
N GLU A 317 -14.73 3.27 -25.67
CA GLU A 317 -15.30 1.94 -25.41
C GLU A 317 -14.21 0.86 -25.29
N GLN A 318 -13.15 0.96 -26.10
CA GLN A 318 -12.01 0.02 -26.03
C GLN A 318 -11.18 0.24 -24.76
N ILE A 319 -10.99 1.50 -24.34
CA ILE A 319 -10.35 1.84 -23.07
C ILE A 319 -11.14 1.28 -21.89
N ALA A 320 -12.47 1.43 -21.90
CA ALA A 320 -13.33 0.86 -20.86
C ALA A 320 -13.23 -0.67 -20.81
N ALA A 321 -13.27 -1.35 -21.96
CA ALA A 321 -13.11 -2.80 -22.04
C ALA A 321 -11.71 -3.25 -21.57
N TRP A 322 -10.66 -2.52 -21.94
CA TRP A 322 -9.29 -2.79 -21.51
C TRP A 322 -9.13 -2.63 -20.00
N ASN A 323 -9.65 -1.54 -19.43
CA ASN A 323 -9.61 -1.30 -17.98
C ASN A 323 -10.39 -2.36 -17.20
N LEU A 324 -11.57 -2.75 -17.67
CA LEU A 324 -12.35 -3.82 -17.05
C LEU A 324 -11.61 -5.17 -17.09
N ALA A 325 -10.94 -5.48 -18.19
CA ALA A 325 -10.14 -6.70 -18.30
C ALA A 325 -8.88 -6.66 -17.43
N ALA A 326 -8.18 -5.52 -17.41
CA ALA A 326 -6.94 -5.35 -16.66
C ALA A 326 -7.18 -5.32 -15.14
N PHE A 327 -8.12 -4.51 -14.68
CA PHE A 327 -8.32 -4.17 -13.27
C PHE A 327 -9.64 -4.68 -12.67
N GLY A 328 -10.49 -5.33 -13.48
CA GLY A 328 -11.80 -5.77 -13.04
C GLY A 328 -12.81 -4.64 -12.90
N ASP A 329 -13.93 -4.94 -12.24
CA ASP A 329 -14.95 -3.95 -11.92
C ASP A 329 -14.47 -3.09 -10.74
N THR A 330 -14.30 -1.80 -10.98
CA THR A 330 -13.82 -0.85 -9.97
C THR A 330 -14.81 -0.62 -8.83
N SER A 331 -16.06 -1.08 -8.96
CA SER A 331 -17.02 -1.10 -7.85
C SER A 331 -16.73 -2.18 -6.80
N ASP A 332 -15.85 -3.14 -7.11
CA ASP A 332 -15.34 -4.13 -6.15
C ASP A 332 -13.96 -3.69 -5.64
N THR A 333 -13.96 -2.85 -4.61
CA THR A 333 -12.77 -2.17 -4.09
C THR A 333 -11.75 -3.09 -3.40
N ASN A 334 -12.08 -4.37 -3.18
CA ASN A 334 -11.34 -5.22 -2.25
C ASN A 334 -10.47 -6.30 -2.90
N ALA A 335 -10.42 -6.40 -4.23
CA ALA A 335 -9.71 -7.51 -4.88
C ALA A 335 -8.78 -7.13 -6.03
N GLY A 336 -8.85 -5.91 -6.59
CA GLY A 336 -8.14 -5.58 -7.83
C GLY A 336 -8.45 -6.64 -8.89
N GLY A 337 -9.65 -6.61 -9.47
CA GLY A 337 -10.11 -7.69 -10.34
C GLY A 337 -9.34 -7.82 -11.66
N GLY A 338 -9.90 -8.64 -12.57
CA GLY A 338 -9.32 -8.82 -13.90
C GLY A 338 -7.94 -9.48 -13.89
N CYS A 339 -7.10 -9.15 -14.88
CA CYS A 339 -5.78 -9.74 -15.05
C CYS A 339 -4.77 -9.30 -13.98
N TRP A 340 -4.98 -8.16 -13.31
CA TRP A 340 -4.15 -7.72 -12.17
C TRP A 340 -4.23 -8.71 -11.01
N SER A 341 -5.42 -9.22 -10.66
CA SER A 341 -5.56 -10.28 -9.64
C SER A 341 -4.72 -11.52 -9.97
N THR A 342 -4.61 -11.88 -11.25
CA THR A 342 -3.79 -13.00 -11.71
C THR A 342 -2.30 -12.72 -11.49
N GLY A 343 -1.85 -11.50 -11.78
CA GLY A 343 -0.48 -11.06 -11.49
C GLY A 343 -0.13 -11.12 -10.00
N LEU A 344 -1.03 -10.61 -9.14
CA LEU A 344 -0.86 -10.64 -7.68
C LEU A 344 -0.74 -12.09 -7.16
N GLY A 345 -1.58 -12.98 -7.69
CA GLY A 345 -1.58 -14.40 -7.34
C GLY A 345 -0.33 -15.15 -7.81
N ALA A 346 0.27 -14.77 -8.93
CA ALA A 346 1.41 -15.47 -9.52
C ALA A 346 2.75 -15.12 -8.85
N SER A 347 2.98 -13.84 -8.57
CA SER A 347 4.29 -13.33 -8.14
C SER A 347 4.41 -13.14 -6.62
N GLY A 348 3.30 -13.14 -5.90
CA GLY A 348 3.27 -12.66 -4.51
C GLY A 348 3.61 -11.17 -4.39
N TYR A 349 3.73 -10.44 -5.51
CA TYR A 349 3.89 -8.99 -5.52
C TYR A 349 2.68 -8.37 -4.82
N ARG A 350 2.94 -7.56 -3.80
CA ARG A 350 1.92 -6.76 -3.13
C ARG A 350 2.36 -5.32 -3.19
N THR A 351 1.51 -4.49 -3.77
CA THR A 351 1.58 -3.05 -3.56
C THR A 351 1.25 -2.78 -2.10
N PHE A 352 1.95 -1.85 -1.46
CA PHE A 352 1.51 -1.36 -0.17
C PHE A 352 0.18 -0.64 -0.41
N ASP A 353 -0.94 -1.19 0.06
CA ASP A 353 -2.16 -0.42 0.32
C ASP A 353 -1.93 0.53 1.50
#